data_AF-A0A918KY22-F1
#
_entry.id   AF-A0A918KY22-F1
#
_cell.length_a   1.000
_cell.length_b   1.000
_cell.length_c   1.000
_cell.angle_alpha   90.00
_cell.angle_beta   90.00
_cell.angle_gamma   90.00
#
_symmetry.space_group_name_H-M   'P 1'
#
loop_
_entity.id
_entity.type
_entity.pdbx_description
1 polymer ?
#
loop_
_entity_poly.entity_id
_entity_poly.type
_entity_poly.pdbx_seq_one_letter_code
_entity_poly.pdbx_strand_id
1 'polypeptide(L)'
;MRERTAGFIESLLLLLVRALLPARGRHRAALAQPAVSNQPLAPDPRRSYRAADPFEYDTPLVRPYLLTPTERHERKLQRQLRRALWLAAHGIDVGPCRIHGVEVSA
;
A
#
# COMPACT_ATOMS: atom_id res chain seq x y z
N MET A 1 -34.16 -3.88 -25.70
CA MET A 1 -33.14 -2.81 -25.57
C MET A 1 -32.11 -3.11 -24.48
N ARG A 2 -32.54 -3.55 -23.29
CA ARG A 2 -31.67 -3.99 -22.17
C ARG A 2 -30.64 -5.09 -22.50
N GLU A 3 -31.01 -6.03 -23.36
CA GLU A 3 -30.13 -7.10 -23.87
C GLU A 3 -28.88 -6.53 -24.59
N ARG A 4 -29.07 -5.46 -25.38
CA ARG A 4 -27.99 -4.84 -26.15
C ARG A 4 -27.04 -4.04 -25.27
N THR A 5 -27.58 -3.39 -24.23
CA THR A 5 -26.75 -2.66 -23.25
C THR A 5 -25.93 -3.63 -22.41
N ALA A 6 -26.47 -4.79 -22.04
CA ALA A 6 -25.74 -5.80 -21.29
C ALA A 6 -24.53 -6.35 -22.07
N GLY A 7 -24.72 -6.74 -23.34
CA GLY A 7 -23.62 -7.25 -24.17
C GLY A 7 -22.54 -6.20 -24.45
N PHE A 8 -22.93 -4.93 -24.58
CA PHE A 8 -21.98 -3.82 -24.73
C PHE A 8 -21.15 -3.61 -23.46
N ILE A 9 -21.79 -3.62 -22.29
CA ILE A 9 -21.12 -3.48 -20.99
C ILE A 9 -20.15 -4.63 -20.76
N GLU A 10 -20.57 -5.87 -21.06
CA GLU A 10 -19.71 -7.06 -20.93
C GLU A 10 -18.45 -6.96 -21.80
N SER A 11 -18.62 -6.57 -23.07
CA SER A 11 -17.51 -6.40 -24.02
C SER A 11 -16.53 -5.30 -23.57
N LEU A 12 -17.08 -4.19 -23.08
CA LEU A 12 -16.30 -3.06 -22.56
C LEU A 12 -15.49 -3.47 -21.31
N LEU A 13 -16.11 -4.18 -20.37
CA LEU A 13 -15.44 -4.65 -19.15
C LEU A 13 -14.33 -5.64 -19.47
N LEU A 14 -14.55 -6.58 -20.39
CA LEU A 14 -13.52 -7.54 -20.81
C LEU A 14 -12.33 -6.87 -21.49
N LEU A 15 -12.57 -5.85 -22.33
CA LEU A 15 -11.53 -5.07 -22.96
C LEU A 15 -10.67 -4.34 -21.92
N LEU A 16 -11.32 -3.66 -20.96
CA LEU A 16 -10.66 -2.92 -19.89
C LEU A 16 -9.82 -3.84 -19.00
N VAL A 17 -10.35 -4.99 -18.61
CA VAL A 17 -9.63 -5.99 -17.79
C VAL A 17 -8.37 -6.48 -18.51
N ARG A 18 -8.45 -6.79 -19.81
CA ARG A 18 -7.27 -7.26 -20.58
C ARG A 18 -6.23 -6.18 -20.82
N ALA A 19 -6.66 -4.92 -20.99
CA ALA A 19 -5.74 -3.81 -21.23
C ALA A 19 -5.05 -3.36 -19.94
N LEU A 20 -5.79 -3.31 -18.83
CA LEU A 20 -5.32 -2.71 -17.58
C LEU A 20 -4.61 -3.71 -16.66
N LEU A 21 -4.98 -5.00 -16.70
CA LEU A 21 -4.27 -6.02 -15.93
C LEU A 21 -3.11 -6.56 -16.78
N PRO A 22 -1.85 -6.34 -16.36
CA PRO A 22 -0.71 -6.88 -17.07
C PRO A 22 -0.85 -8.40 -17.18
N ALA A 23 -0.65 -8.92 -18.38
CA ALA A 23 -0.76 -10.35 -18.66
C ALA A 23 0.08 -11.14 -17.65
N ARG A 24 -0.60 -12.03 -16.91
CA ARG A 24 -0.08 -13.02 -15.97
C ARG A 24 1.45 -13.15 -15.95
N GLY A 25 2.06 -12.47 -14.98
CA GLY A 25 3.23 -12.93 -14.24
C GLY A 25 4.33 -13.63 -15.04
N ARG A 26 5.05 -12.89 -15.89
CA ARG A 26 6.40 -13.29 -16.36
C ARG A 26 7.54 -12.72 -15.48
N HIS A 27 7.23 -12.44 -14.21
CA HIS A 27 8.19 -11.93 -13.23
C HIS A 27 8.41 -12.90 -12.06
N ARG A 28 8.19 -14.21 -12.24
CA ARG A 28 9.04 -15.13 -11.48
C ARG A 28 10.40 -15.04 -12.12
N ALA A 29 11.24 -14.16 -11.59
CA ALA A 29 12.67 -14.39 -11.64
C ALA A 29 12.86 -15.85 -11.21
N ALA A 30 13.35 -16.69 -12.13
CA ALA A 30 13.93 -17.95 -11.75
C ALA A 30 15.17 -17.58 -10.92
N LEU A 31 14.95 -17.30 -9.64
CA LEU A 31 16.02 -17.30 -8.67
C LEU A 31 16.61 -18.70 -8.79
N ALA A 32 17.83 -18.80 -9.31
CA ALA A 32 18.64 -19.99 -9.16
C ALA A 32 18.60 -20.32 -7.66
N GLN A 33 17.90 -21.39 -7.31
CA GLN A 33 17.79 -21.84 -5.94
C GLN A 33 19.21 -22.19 -5.49
N PRO A 34 19.80 -21.53 -4.47
CA PRO A 34 20.95 -22.11 -3.82
C PRO A 34 20.46 -23.39 -3.15
N ALA A 35 21.18 -24.49 -3.36
CA ALA A 35 20.86 -25.79 -2.82
C ALA A 35 20.53 -25.69 -1.33
N VAL A 36 19.30 -26.06 -0.97
CA VAL A 36 18.90 -26.24 0.41
C VAL A 36 19.73 -27.39 0.96
N SER A 37 20.71 -27.07 1.80
CA SER A 37 21.30 -28.06 2.71
C SER A 37 20.20 -28.44 3.70
N ASN A 38 19.75 -29.69 3.61
CA ASN A 38 18.76 -30.28 4.50
C ASN A 38 19.39 -30.45 5.90
N GLN A 39 19.38 -29.41 6.71
CA GLN A 39 19.67 -29.54 8.14
C GLN A 39 18.38 -29.28 8.93
N PRO A 40 17.84 -30.29 9.64
CA PRO A 40 16.68 -30.07 10.49
C PRO A 40 17.12 -29.21 11.67
N LEU A 41 16.77 -27.92 11.66
CA LEU A 41 16.81 -27.11 12.87
C LEU A 41 15.58 -27.48 13.69
N ALA A 42 15.78 -28.29 14.73
CA ALA A 42 14.79 -28.46 15.78
C ALA A 42 14.45 -27.07 16.36
N PRO A 43 13.16 -26.74 16.57
CA PRO A 43 12.79 -25.49 17.23
C PRO A 43 13.19 -25.58 18.70
N ASP A 44 14.19 -24.79 19.11
CA ASP A 44 14.48 -24.58 20.53
C ASP A 44 13.43 -23.63 21.13
N PRO A 45 12.58 -24.09 22.07
CA PRO A 45 11.56 -23.25 22.70
C PRO A 45 12.17 -22.26 23.71
N ARG A 46 13.48 -22.26 23.93
CA ARG A 46 14.15 -21.42 24.94
C ARG A 46 14.77 -20.14 24.42
N ARG A 47 14.57 -19.77 23.15
CA ARG A 47 14.92 -18.43 22.68
C ARG A 47 13.88 -17.40 23.15
N SER A 48 13.74 -17.34 24.47
CA SER A 48 13.19 -16.20 25.19
C SER A 48 13.90 -14.96 24.68
N TYR A 49 13.12 -13.97 24.27
CA TYR A 49 13.47 -12.60 23.91
C TYR A 49 14.06 -11.86 25.12
N ARG A 50 15.08 -12.45 25.75
CA ARG A 50 15.65 -12.01 27.00
C ARG A 50 16.57 -10.84 26.68
N ALA A 51 16.04 -9.65 26.96
CA ALA A 51 16.71 -8.35 26.90
C ALA A 51 17.56 -8.20 25.63
N ALA A 52 16.95 -7.63 24.59
CA ALA A 52 17.74 -6.94 23.60
C ALA A 52 18.65 -5.97 24.38
N ASP A 53 19.95 -6.25 24.40
CA ASP A 53 20.94 -5.26 24.81
C ASP A 53 20.54 -3.93 24.16
N PRO A 54 20.57 -2.79 24.88
CA PRO A 54 20.37 -1.51 24.23
C PRO A 54 21.46 -1.38 23.17
N PHE A 55 21.09 -1.65 21.93
CA PHE A 55 21.99 -1.52 20.80
C PHE A 55 22.27 -0.02 20.70
N GLU A 56 23.40 0.41 21.24
CA GLU A 56 23.85 1.80 21.19
C GLU A 56 24.14 2.10 19.72
N TYR A 57 23.22 2.83 19.10
CA TYR A 57 23.33 3.20 17.71
C TYR A 57 24.30 4.37 17.59
N ASP A 58 25.57 4.08 17.33
CA ASP A 58 26.58 5.08 16.93
C ASP A 58 26.36 5.64 15.51
N THR A 59 25.31 5.20 14.83
CA THR A 59 24.91 5.67 13.50
C THR A 59 23.40 5.83 13.48
N PRO A 60 22.85 6.97 13.03
CA PRO A 60 21.40 7.12 12.91
C PRO A 60 20.90 6.05 11.93
N LEU A 61 20.07 5.10 12.36
CA LEU A 61 19.40 4.26 11.38
C LEU A 61 18.41 5.14 10.62
N VAL A 62 18.82 5.60 9.46
CA VAL A 62 17.92 6.09 8.45
C VAL A 62 17.17 4.87 7.94
N ARG A 63 16.07 4.53 8.60
CA ARG A 63 15.10 3.58 8.07
C ARG A 63 14.25 4.36 7.07
N PRO A 64 14.42 4.17 5.75
CA PRO A 64 13.72 5.00 4.75
C PRO A 64 12.19 4.91 4.82
N TYR A 65 11.68 3.99 5.65
CA TYR A 65 10.28 3.68 5.85
C TYR A 65 9.78 3.90 7.29
N LEU A 66 10.68 4.11 8.27
CA LEU A 66 10.24 4.54 9.60
C LEU A 66 10.16 6.06 9.61
N LEU A 67 8.97 6.54 9.30
CA LEU A 67 8.65 7.94 9.43
C LEU A 67 8.47 8.26 10.91
N THR A 68 9.06 9.37 11.32
CA THR A 68 8.70 10.04 12.56
C THR A 68 7.20 10.39 12.57
N PRO A 69 6.57 10.55 13.74
CA PRO A 69 5.16 10.93 13.82
C PRO A 69 4.80 12.20 13.03
N THR A 70 5.71 13.19 12.99
CA THR A 70 5.55 14.44 12.24
C THR A 70 5.57 14.19 10.73
N GLU A 71 6.56 13.48 10.21
CA GLU A 71 6.65 13.13 8.78
C GLU A 71 5.46 12.29 8.32
N ARG A 72 4.96 11.39 9.19
CA ARG A 72 3.73 10.62 8.92
C ARG A 72 2.53 11.54 8.79
N HIS A 73 2.40 12.54 9.66
CA HIS A 73 1.31 13.52 9.62
C HIS A 73 1.37 14.34 8.32
N GLU A 74 2.54 14.87 7.96
CA GLU A 74 2.74 15.61 6.72
C GLU A 74 2.42 14.77 5.48
N ARG A 75 2.90 13.52 5.41
CA ARG A 75 2.56 12.63 4.29
C ARG A 75 1.06 12.35 4.21
N LYS A 76 0.37 12.24 5.34
CA LYS A 76 -1.09 12.06 5.38
C LYS A 76 -1.80 13.29 4.82
N LEU A 77 -1.40 14.49 5.24
CA LEU A 77 -1.93 15.75 4.71
C LEU A 77 -1.69 15.88 3.21
N GLN A 78 -0.48 15.60 2.73
CA GLN A 78 -0.17 15.63 1.30
C GLN A 78 -1.00 14.62 0.49
N ARG A 79 -1.26 13.42 1.05
CA ARG A 79 -2.16 12.43 0.41
C ARG A 79 -3.60 12.92 0.37
N GLN A 80 -4.08 13.54 1.45
CA GLN A 80 -5.41 14.14 1.50
C GLN A 80 -5.57 15.27 0.49
N LEU A 81 -4.61 16.21 0.42
CA LEU A 81 -4.62 17.30 -0.56
C LEU A 81 -4.63 16.79 -2.00
N ARG A 82 -3.76 15.82 -2.34
CA ARG A 82 -3.75 15.20 -3.68
C ARG A 82 -5.09 14.56 -4.02
N ARG A 83 -5.70 13.87 -3.05
CA ARG A 83 -7.00 13.21 -3.25
C ARG A 83 -8.12 14.24 -3.41
N ALA A 84 -8.15 15.28 -2.58
CA ALA A 84 -9.12 16.36 -2.67
C ALA A 84 -9.02 17.08 -4.02
N LEU A 85 -7.80 17.39 -4.47
CA LEU A 85 -7.56 17.98 -5.79
C LEU A 85 -8.05 17.07 -6.93
N TRP A 86 -7.73 15.78 -6.86
CA TRP A 86 -8.17 14.81 -7.86
C TRP A 86 -9.70 14.70 -7.92
N LEU A 87 -10.37 14.70 -6.77
CA LEU A 87 -11.83 14.68 -6.70
C LEU A 87 -12.46 15.99 -7.19
N ALA A 88 -11.86 17.14 -6.86
CA ALA A 88 -12.32 18.44 -7.34
C ALA A 88 -12.25 18.55 -8.87
N ALA A 89 -11.25 17.93 -9.51
CA ALA A 89 -11.20 17.83 -10.97
C ALA A 89 -12.39 17.07 -11.58
N HIS A 90 -13.06 16.23 -10.80
CA HIS A 90 -14.29 15.53 -11.17
C HIS A 90 -15.56 16.25 -10.65
N GLY A 91 -15.43 17.48 -10.15
CA GLY A 91 -16.52 18.28 -9.58
C GLY A 91 -16.94 17.87 -8.17
N ILE A 92 -16.19 16.99 -7.51
CA ILE A 92 -16.49 16.51 -6.15
C ILE A 92 -15.62 17.28 -5.16
N ASP A 93 -16.21 18.19 -4.39
CA ASP A 93 -15.50 18.89 -3.33
C ASP A 93 -15.40 18.02 -2.08
N VAL A 94 -14.16 17.68 -1.70
CA VAL A 94 -13.83 16.95 -0.45
C VAL A 94 -12.85 17.79 0.37
N GLY A 95 -13.06 19.11 0.36
CA GLY A 95 -12.38 20.07 1.21
C GLY A 95 -12.45 19.70 2.69
N PRO A 96 -11.59 20.32 3.53
CA PRO A 96 -11.50 19.99 4.94
C PRO A 96 -12.89 20.04 5.60
N CYS A 97 -13.28 18.96 6.27
CA CYS A 97 -14.55 18.80 7.00
C CYS A 97 -14.74 19.78 8.17
N ARG A 98 -13.93 20.84 8.28
CA ARG A 98 -14.06 21.90 9.26
C ARG A 98 -14.43 23.19 8.58
N ILE A 99 -15.73 23.45 8.54
CA ILE A 99 -16.26 24.79 8.28
C ILE A 99 -16.59 25.38 9.67
N HIS A 100 -15.96 26.50 10.02
CA HIS A 100 -16.20 27.21 11.30
C HIS A 100 -15.95 26.42 12.59
N GLY A 101 -14.91 25.57 12.64
CA GLY A 101 -14.52 24.87 13.88
C GLY A 101 -15.43 23.69 14.27
N VAL A 102 -16.44 23.38 13.46
CA VAL A 102 -17.28 22.19 13.61
C VAL A 102 -16.80 21.12 12.64
N GLU A 103 -16.54 19.92 13.14
CA GLU A 103 -16.33 18.74 12.29
C GLU A 103 -17.68 18.30 11.71
N VAL A 104 -17.82 18.46 10.40
CA VAL A 104 -18.96 17.95 9.63
C VAL A 104 -18.60 16.54 9.18
N SER A 105 -19.20 15.52 9.80
CA SER A 105 -19.10 14.15 9.28
C SER A 105 -19.75 14.08 7.89
N ALA A 106 -19.10 13.38 6.98
CA ALA A 106 -19.70 12.91 5.74
C ALA A 106 -20.86 11.95 6.02
#